data_AF-A0A423TWX2-F1
#
_entry.id   AF-A0A423TWX2-F1
#
_cell.length_a   1.000
_cell.length_b   1.000
_cell.length_c   1.000
_cell.angle_alpha   90.00
_cell.angle_beta   90.00
_cell.angle_gamma   90.00
#
_symmetry.space_group_name_H-M   'P 1'
#
loop_
_entity.id
_entity.type
_entity.pdbx_description
1 polymer ?
#
loop_
_entity_poly.entity_id
_entity_poly.type
_entity_poly.pdbx_seq_one_letter_code
_entity_poly.pdbx_strand_id
1 'polypeptide(L)'
;GVADSYIKLSTGLSQLGTIEGPRLEKFINKVSDTFEKARKVEGRVASDEDLKLSDTLRYYVRDGSAAKDLLYRRLRCLANYEQANKNLDRARAKNKDVHAVSVHSVPPSVWPMIIADA
;
A
#
# COMPACT_ATOMS: atom_id res chain seq x y z
N GLY A 1 -26.72 -15.02 5.78
CA GLY A 1 -25.79 -15.59 4.79
C GLY A 1 -26.23 -16.98 4.38
N VAL A 2 -25.45 -17.67 3.54
CA VAL A 2 -25.75 -19.04 3.05
C VAL A 2 -25.93 -20.03 4.22
N ALA A 3 -25.09 -19.92 5.26
CA ALA A 3 -25.22 -20.72 6.49
C ALA A 3 -26.57 -20.54 7.21
N ASP A 4 -27.16 -19.34 7.20
CA ASP A 4 -28.49 -19.08 7.78
C ASP A 4 -29.62 -19.68 6.94
N SER A 5 -29.41 -19.84 5.63
CA SER A 5 -30.36 -20.57 4.80
C SER A 5 -30.30 -22.06 5.13
N TYR A 6 -29.10 -22.61 5.31
CA TYR A 6 -28.92 -24.01 5.68
C TYR A 6 -29.50 -24.35 7.06
N ILE A 7 -29.37 -23.47 8.07
CA ILE A 7 -30.00 -23.73 9.38
C ILE A 7 -31.53 -23.74 9.28
N LYS A 8 -32.12 -22.82 8.50
CA LYS A 8 -33.58 -22.76 8.30
C LYS A 8 -34.10 -23.99 7.58
N LEU A 9 -33.41 -24.41 6.51
CA LEU A 9 -33.76 -25.60 5.74
C LEU A 9 -33.63 -26.87 6.57
N SER A 10 -32.50 -27.04 7.25
CA SER A 10 -32.26 -28.15 8.18
C SER A 10 -33.39 -28.26 9.22
N THR A 11 -33.71 -27.16 9.90
CA THR A 11 -34.74 -27.11 10.94
C THR A 11 -36.12 -27.46 10.40
N GLY A 12 -36.50 -26.87 9.25
CA GLY A 12 -37.79 -27.14 8.63
C GLY A 12 -37.91 -28.59 8.16
N LEU A 13 -36.82 -29.18 7.65
CA LEU A 13 -36.79 -30.59 7.27
C LEU A 13 -36.90 -31.50 8.50
N SER A 14 -36.20 -31.21 9.60
CA SER A 14 -36.36 -32.01 10.83
C SER A 14 -37.81 -32.01 11.31
N GLN A 15 -38.49 -30.86 11.26
CA GLN A 15 -39.90 -30.74 11.64
C GLN A 15 -40.82 -31.49 10.67
N LEU A 16 -40.55 -31.43 9.37
CA LEU A 16 -41.32 -32.19 8.39
C LEU A 16 -41.18 -33.70 8.61
N GLY A 17 -39.98 -34.16 8.95
CA GLY A 17 -39.70 -35.56 9.26
C GLY A 17 -40.59 -36.13 10.36
N THR A 18 -40.99 -35.33 11.37
CA THR A 18 -41.82 -35.80 12.48
C THR A 18 -43.30 -36.00 12.12
N ILE A 19 -43.74 -35.53 10.95
CA ILE A 19 -45.13 -35.58 10.49
C ILE A 19 -45.31 -36.66 9.41
N GLU A 20 -44.21 -37.14 8.83
CA GLU A 20 -44.19 -38.05 7.68
C GLU A 20 -44.08 -39.52 8.07
N GLY A 21 -44.45 -40.42 7.16
CA GLY A 21 -44.37 -41.87 7.38
C GLY A 21 -42.92 -42.41 7.48
N PRO A 22 -42.70 -43.62 8.05
CA PRO A 22 -41.38 -44.10 8.48
C PRO A 22 -40.30 -44.19 7.39
N ARG A 23 -40.71 -44.37 6.14
CA ARG A 23 -39.80 -44.42 4.99
C ARG A 23 -39.31 -43.03 4.59
N LEU A 24 -40.21 -42.05 4.64
CA LEU A 24 -39.94 -40.68 4.22
C LEU A 24 -39.25 -39.89 5.35
N GLU A 25 -39.62 -40.14 6.61
CA GLU A 25 -38.95 -39.61 7.81
C GLU A 25 -37.43 -39.84 7.77
N LYS A 26 -36.98 -41.08 7.56
CA LYS A 26 -35.54 -41.41 7.49
C LYS A 26 -34.82 -40.64 6.39
N PHE A 27 -35.46 -40.50 5.23
CA PHE A 27 -34.91 -39.75 4.11
C PHE A 27 -34.81 -38.25 4.44
N ILE A 28 -35.89 -37.66 4.93
CA ILE A 28 -35.95 -36.23 5.28
C ILE A 28 -34.94 -35.89 6.36
N ASN A 29 -34.83 -36.70 7.41
CA ASN A 29 -33.85 -36.51 8.48
C ASN A 29 -32.41 -36.58 7.94
N LYS A 30 -32.14 -37.46 6.97
CA LYS A 30 -30.83 -37.52 6.32
C LYS A 30 -30.51 -36.26 5.50
N VAL A 31 -31.50 -35.67 4.85
CA VAL A 31 -31.35 -34.41 4.12
C VAL A 31 -31.11 -33.26 5.11
N SER A 32 -31.86 -33.21 6.21
CA SER A 32 -31.66 -32.24 7.31
C SER A 32 -30.23 -32.29 7.86
N ASP A 33 -29.73 -33.49 8.20
CA ASP A 33 -28.33 -33.70 8.64
C ASP A 33 -27.31 -33.20 7.63
N THR A 34 -27.62 -33.34 6.33
CA THR A 34 -26.74 -32.90 5.24
C THR A 34 -26.67 -31.37 5.21
N PHE A 35 -27.79 -30.68 5.41
CA PHE A 35 -27.80 -29.22 5.54
C PHE A 35 -27.06 -28.72 6.79
N GLU A 36 -27.15 -29.41 7.93
CA GLU A 36 -26.33 -29.06 9.10
C GLU A 36 -24.83 -29.21 8.83
N LYS A 37 -24.43 -30.26 8.11
CA LYS A 37 -23.03 -30.44 7.70
C LYS A 37 -22.59 -29.35 6.73
N ALA A 38 -23.43 -29.04 5.74
CA ALA A 38 -23.17 -27.96 4.79
C ALA A 38 -23.02 -26.61 5.51
N ARG A 39 -23.88 -26.31 6.49
CA ARG A 39 -23.77 -25.11 7.35
C ARG A 39 -22.43 -25.00 8.04
N LYS A 40 -21.94 -26.09 8.63
CA LYS A 40 -20.64 -26.11 9.33
C LYS A 40 -19.48 -25.89 8.37
N VAL A 41 -19.51 -26.51 7.19
CA VAL A 41 -18.49 -26.32 6.15
C VAL A 41 -18.50 -24.88 5.67
N GLU A 42 -19.67 -24.34 5.34
CA GLU A 42 -19.83 -22.97 4.85
C GLU A 42 -19.35 -21.95 5.88
N GLY A 43 -19.72 -22.12 7.16
CA GLY A 43 -19.27 -21.23 8.22
C GLY A 43 -17.74 -21.24 8.39
N ARG A 44 -17.10 -22.40 8.20
CA ARG A 44 -15.64 -22.52 8.24
C ARG A 44 -15.00 -21.83 7.04
N VAL A 45 -15.48 -22.10 5.83
CA VAL A 45 -14.96 -21.49 4.59
C VAL A 45 -15.08 -19.97 4.64
N ALA A 46 -16.26 -19.46 5.01
CA ALA A 46 -16.48 -18.03 5.15
C ALA A 46 -15.52 -17.38 6.17
N SER A 47 -15.29 -18.02 7.33
CA SER A 47 -14.33 -17.52 8.32
C SER A 47 -12.88 -17.56 7.82
N ASP A 48 -12.51 -18.61 7.08
CA ASP A 48 -11.17 -18.77 6.51
C ASP A 48 -10.90 -17.70 5.43
N GLU A 49 -11.89 -17.43 4.59
CA GLU A 49 -11.83 -16.43 3.53
C GLU A 49 -11.79 -15.02 4.10
N ASP A 50 -12.62 -14.72 5.10
CA ASP A 50 -12.64 -13.41 5.75
C ASP A 50 -11.31 -13.11 6.47
N LEU A 51 -10.73 -14.13 7.11
CA LEU A 51 -9.41 -14.02 7.74
C LEU A 51 -8.31 -13.76 6.69
N LYS A 52 -8.27 -14.57 5.61
CA LYS A 52 -7.29 -14.42 4.51
C LYS A 52 -7.41 -13.05 3.84
N LEU A 53 -8.63 -12.61 3.56
CA LEU A 53 -8.91 -11.31 2.94
C LEU A 53 -8.48 -10.17 3.86
N SER A 54 -8.85 -10.23 5.13
CA SER A 54 -8.48 -9.24 6.14
C SER A 54 -6.96 -9.10 6.29
N ASP A 55 -6.24 -10.22 6.37
CA ASP A 55 -4.78 -10.21 6.47
C ASP A 55 -4.12 -9.64 5.21
N THR A 56 -4.62 -10.03 4.04
CA THR A 56 -4.16 -9.53 2.74
C THR A 56 -4.36 -8.02 2.62
N LEU A 57 -5.56 -7.52 2.98
CA LEU A 57 -5.86 -6.08 2.97
C LEU A 57 -4.94 -5.32 3.92
N ARG A 58 -4.75 -5.80 5.16
CA ARG A 58 -3.85 -5.14 6.12
C ARG A 58 -2.41 -5.10 5.63
N TYR A 59 -1.95 -6.15 4.94
CA TYR A 59 -0.64 -6.17 4.30
C TYR A 59 -0.50 -5.03 3.28
N TYR A 60 -1.43 -4.93 2.32
CA TYR A 60 -1.37 -3.91 1.27
C TYR A 60 -1.57 -2.50 1.79
N VAL A 61 -2.37 -2.29 2.83
CA VAL A 61 -2.51 -0.97 3.47
C VAL A 61 -1.17 -0.53 4.08
N ARG A 62 -0.46 -1.42 4.75
CA ARG A 62 0.87 -1.13 5.33
C ARG A 62 1.90 -0.85 4.25
N ASP A 63 1.94 -1.68 3.21
CA ASP A 63 2.86 -1.50 2.08
C ASP A 63 2.58 -0.19 1.33
N GLY A 64 1.32 0.12 1.05
CA GLY A 64 0.89 1.38 0.46
C GLY A 64 1.27 2.60 1.30
N SER A 65 1.14 2.50 2.63
CA SER A 65 1.59 3.56 3.54
C SER A 65 3.11 3.76 3.49
N ALA A 66 3.89 2.68 3.50
CA ALA A 66 5.34 2.76 3.41
C ALA A 66 5.81 3.34 2.06
N ALA A 67 5.18 2.93 0.96
CA ALA A 67 5.43 3.48 -0.37
C ALA A 67 5.12 4.98 -0.42
N LYS A 68 3.98 5.40 0.13
CA LYS A 68 3.61 6.82 0.24
C LYS A 68 4.66 7.61 1.02
N ASP A 69 5.09 7.13 2.19
CA ASP A 69 6.10 7.80 3.01
C ASP A 69 7.45 7.91 2.29
N LEU A 70 7.85 6.88 1.55
CA LEU A 70 9.05 6.91 0.71
C LEU A 70 8.95 7.99 -0.36
N LEU A 71 7.81 8.09 -1.05
CA LEU A 71 7.59 9.12 -2.07
C LEU A 71 7.64 10.53 -1.48
N TYR A 72 7.07 10.77 -0.30
CA TYR A 72 7.18 12.06 0.38
C TYR A 72 8.62 12.43 0.72
N ARG A 73 9.41 11.46 1.21
CA ARG A 73 10.84 11.68 1.48
C ARG A 73 11.60 12.01 0.20
N ARG A 74 11.37 11.25 -0.88
CA ARG A 74 11.98 11.50 -2.20
C ARG A 74 11.63 12.88 -2.74
N LEU A 75 10.37 13.27 -2.63
CA LEU A 75 9.91 14.59 -3.06
C LEU A 75 10.60 15.72 -2.29
N ARG A 76 10.74 15.58 -0.96
CA ARG A 76 11.48 16.56 -0.14
C ARG A 76 12.96 16.62 -0.51
N CYS A 77 13.61 15.47 -0.70
CA CYS A 77 15.01 15.41 -1.15
C CYS A 77 15.18 16.09 -2.51
N LEU A 78 14.26 15.87 -3.44
CA LEU A 78 14.29 16.50 -4.76
C LEU A 78 14.14 18.02 -4.66
N ALA A 79 13.19 18.53 -3.88
CA ALA A 79 13.01 19.96 -3.66
C ALA A 79 14.26 20.61 -3.04
N ASN A 80 14.86 19.95 -2.04
CA ASN A 80 16.11 20.42 -1.43
C ASN A 80 17.26 20.43 -2.44
N TYR A 81 17.37 19.41 -3.29
CA TYR A 81 18.37 19.32 -4.35
C TYR A 81 18.20 20.45 -5.38
N GLU A 82 16.98 20.70 -5.84
CA GLU A 82 16.69 21.80 -6.77
C GLU A 82 17.04 23.17 -6.16
N GLN A 83 16.74 23.37 -4.87
CA GLN A 83 17.09 24.60 -4.17
C GLN A 83 18.61 24.77 -4.03
N ALA A 84 19.32 23.71 -3.67
CA ALA A 84 20.77 23.70 -3.59
C ALA A 84 21.40 24.03 -4.96
N ASN A 85 20.89 23.45 -6.04
CA ASN A 85 21.37 23.70 -7.38
C ASN A 85 21.14 25.16 -7.81
N LYS A 86 19.95 25.72 -7.54
CA LYS A 86 19.65 27.16 -7.77
C LYS A 86 20.62 28.07 -7.01
N ASN A 87 20.96 27.74 -5.77
CA ASN A 87 21.92 28.51 -4.97
C ASN A 87 23.34 28.41 -5.54
N LEU A 88 23.74 27.22 -5.98
CA LEU A 88 25.03 26.98 -6.63
C LEU A 88 25.15 27.74 -7.96
N ASP A 89 24.10 27.78 -8.77
CA ASP A 89 24.07 28.57 -10.01
C ASP A 89 24.20 30.08 -9.74
N ARG A 90 23.51 30.59 -8.71
CA ARG A 90 23.67 31.99 -8.27
C ARG A 90 25.10 32.29 -7.79
N ALA A 91 25.71 31.39 -7.04
CA ALA A 91 27.09 31.54 -6.57
C ALA A 91 28.08 31.55 -7.75
N ARG A 92 27.89 30.66 -8.73
CA ARG A 92 28.69 30.62 -9.96
C ARG A 92 28.58 31.90 -10.78
N ALA A 93 27.38 32.46 -10.92
CA ALA A 93 27.17 33.74 -11.62
C ALA A 93 27.97 34.86 -10.94
N LYS A 94 27.86 35.00 -9.61
CA LYS A 94 28.62 36.00 -8.84
C LYS A 94 30.13 35.82 -8.96
N ASN A 95 30.64 34.58 -8.96
CA ASN A 95 32.08 34.34 -9.08
C ASN A 95 32.60 34.74 -10.47
N LYS A 96 31.84 34.48 -11.55
CA LYS A 96 32.18 35.00 -12.88
C LYS A 96 32.29 36.53 -12.91
N ASP A 97 31.37 37.23 -12.25
CA ASP A 97 31.39 38.70 -12.19
C ASP A 97 32.62 39.22 -11.43
N VAL A 98 32.99 38.57 -10.33
CA VAL A 98 34.21 38.92 -9.57
C VAL A 98 35.48 38.70 -10.39
N HIS A 99 35.58 37.59 -11.13
CA HIS A 99 36.73 37.36 -12.00
C HIS A 99 36.80 38.38 -13.15
N ALA A 100 35.66 38.70 -13.79
CA ALA A 100 35.61 39.72 -14.83
C ALA A 100 36.04 41.10 -14.32
N VAL A 101 35.61 41.49 -13.12
CA VAL A 101 36.05 42.74 -12.46
C VAL A 101 37.53 42.71 -12.14
N SER A 102 38.06 41.61 -11.59
CA SER A 102 39.49 41.48 -11.27
C SER A 102 40.40 41.60 -12.50
N VAL A 103 39.94 41.13 -13.66
CA VAL A 103 40.70 41.21 -14.92
C VAL A 103 40.65 42.61 -15.52
N HIS A 104 39.52 43.33 -15.38
CA HIS A 104 39.37 44.69 -15.89
C HIS A 104 39.99 45.76 -14.99
N SER A 105 40.10 45.51 -13.68
CA SER A 105 40.65 46.48 -12.71
C SER A 105 42.16 46.40 -12.54
N VAL A 106 42.82 45.37 -13.08
CA VAL A 106 44.28 45.23 -13.05
C VAL A 106 44.88 45.77 -14.36
N PRO A 107 45.53 46.95 -14.34
CA PRO A 107 46.10 47.52 -15.55
C PRO A 107 47.14 46.57 -16.17
N PRO A 108 47.25 46.49 -17.51
CA PRO A 108 48.14 45.56 -18.23
C PRO A 108 49.60 45.56 -17.75
N SER A 109 50.07 46.67 -17.15
CA SER A 109 51.41 46.84 -16.60
C SER A 109 51.71 45.99 -15.35
N VAL A 110 50.69 45.46 -14.66
CA VAL A 110 50.86 44.75 -13.37
C VAL A 110 50.86 43.21 -13.55
N TRP A 111 50.44 42.73 -14.71
CA TRP A 111 50.37 41.30 -15.06
C TRP A 111 51.74 40.58 -14.96
N PRO A 112 52.87 41.17 -15.37
CA PRO A 112 54.18 40.54 -15.23
C PRO A 112 54.62 40.33 -13.76
N MET A 113 54.13 41.15 -12.82
CA MET A 113 54.50 41.04 -11.39
C MET A 113 53.75 39.91 -10.68
N ILE A 114 52.53 39.59 -11.10
CA ILE A 114 51.70 38.54 -10.46
C ILE A 114 52.16 37.14 -10.88
N ILE A 115 52.64 36.98 -12.12
CA ILE A 115 53.14 35.68 -12.64
C ILE A 115 54.53 35.34 -12.07
N ALA A 116 55.30 36.35 -11.63
CA ALA A 116 56.64 36.14 -11.08
C ALA A 116 56.66 35.58 -9.64
N ASP A 117 55.53 35.63 -8.92
CA ASP A 117 55.38 35.20 -7.52
C ASP A 117 54.56 33.91 -7.34
N ALA A 118 54.28 33.17 -8.44
CA ALA A 118 53.57 31.87 -8.44
C ALA A 118 54.49 30.74 -8.90
#